data_AF-A0AA37GUB8-F1
#
_entry.id   AF-A0AA37GUB8-F1
#
_cell.length_a   1.000
_cell.length_b   1.000
_cell.length_c   1.000
_cell.angle_alpha   90.00
_cell.angle_beta   90.00
_cell.angle_gamma   90.00
#
_symmetry.space_group_name_H-M   'P 1'
#
loop_
_entity.id
_entity.type
_entity.pdbx_description
1 polymer ?
#
loop_
_entity_poly.entity_id
_entity_poly.type
_entity_poly.pdbx_seq_one_letter_code
_entity_poly.pdbx_strand_id
1 'polypeptide(L)'
;MAAARALFKGDTQEAIQILKTASVTHPELLFVSLALQLIGRSDNHLSKEQLDFDEAVASKTDPYLRAISSLIATGDWFAIANQKSLPLSDRAYVAVRNFDDEQLTKWLNEQVAMAVETGDIEGIVLTGITDRLVDIFAKYVEKFNDFQTATLVTSICAPRYIDDYRCLAWRNAYRTYLQRHKAFLQRTKFEVESTKKSKRGGRPTIKPPSRQIALRCVYCDAETTLAGQGGAGSGPPVGAPDSRNPLMATSINAGISCPNCGRHLPRCVVCLEVVGVPRSDRPELNGEPEVWMAANFPTFCLKCEHVLHLDHARQWFARHVECPVPECRCRCNFRANPELNYH
;
A
#
# COMPACT_ATOMS: atom_id res chain seq x y z
N MET A 1 11.97 25.04 11.42
CA MET A 1 12.13 23.55 11.38
C MET A 1 13.58 23.08 11.22
N ALA A 2 14.28 23.33 10.10
CA ALA A 2 15.61 22.76 9.84
C ALA A 2 16.65 23.07 10.93
N ALA A 3 16.71 24.34 11.37
CA ALA A 3 17.58 24.76 12.48
C ALA A 3 17.25 24.05 13.80
N ALA A 4 15.97 23.84 14.12
CA ALA A 4 15.56 23.13 15.34
C ALA A 4 15.99 21.66 15.30
N ARG A 5 15.86 21.00 14.14
CA ARG A 5 16.33 19.61 13.98
C ARG A 5 17.84 19.49 14.09
N ALA A 6 18.60 20.43 13.54
CA ALA A 6 20.06 20.50 13.73
C ALA A 6 20.41 20.68 15.21
N LEU A 7 19.69 21.56 15.91
CA LEU A 7 19.85 21.77 17.35
C LEU A 7 19.53 20.50 18.17
N PHE A 8 18.45 19.80 17.85
CA PHE A 8 18.09 18.54 18.51
C PHE A 8 19.16 17.47 18.30
N LYS A 9 19.80 17.44 17.12
CA LYS A 9 20.96 16.57 16.83
C LYS A 9 22.24 16.96 17.57
N GLY A 10 22.26 18.09 18.28
CA GLY A 10 23.44 18.64 18.94
C GLY A 10 24.33 19.49 18.03
N ASP A 11 23.95 19.70 16.77
CA ASP A 11 24.72 20.47 15.79
C ASP A 11 24.39 21.97 15.91
N THR A 12 24.82 22.58 17.01
CA THR A 12 24.53 23.99 17.33
C THR A 12 25.10 24.96 16.29
N GLN A 13 26.29 24.66 15.73
CA GLN A 13 26.91 25.47 14.68
C GLN A 13 26.09 25.46 13.39
N GLU A 14 25.58 24.30 12.99
CA GLU A 14 24.71 24.16 11.82
C GLU A 14 23.39 24.90 12.05
N ALA A 15 22.79 24.76 13.24
CA ALA A 15 21.58 25.49 13.61
C ALA A 15 21.76 27.01 13.52
N ILE A 16 22.89 27.54 14.02
CA ILE A 16 23.24 28.97 13.92
C ILE A 16 23.39 29.38 12.46
N GLN A 17 24.12 28.60 11.65
CA GLN A 17 24.33 28.94 10.24
C GLN A 17 23.01 28.99 9.47
N ILE A 18 22.12 28.02 9.69
CA ILE A 18 20.80 27.99 9.07
C ILE A 18 19.98 29.22 9.47
N LEU A 19 19.97 29.59 10.77
CA LEU A 19 19.24 30.77 11.24
C LEU A 19 19.82 32.07 10.68
N LYS A 20 21.16 32.20 10.57
CA LYS A 20 21.81 33.35 9.92
C LYS A 20 21.44 33.48 8.45
N THR A 21 21.49 32.39 7.70
CA THR A 21 21.11 32.41 6.28
C THR A 21 19.63 32.77 6.12
N ALA A 22 18.76 32.23 6.97
CA ALA A 22 17.34 32.56 6.95
C ALA A 22 17.06 34.03 7.37
N SER A 23 17.92 34.63 8.21
CA SER A 23 17.74 36.00 8.69
C SER A 23 17.85 37.08 7.61
N VAL A 24 18.44 36.76 6.47
CA VAL A 24 18.49 37.65 5.29
C VAL A 24 17.08 37.94 4.77
N THR A 25 16.19 36.94 4.82
CA THR A 25 14.79 37.05 4.38
C THR A 25 13.85 37.34 5.55
N HIS A 26 14.23 36.88 6.75
CA HIS A 26 13.42 36.94 7.97
C HIS A 26 14.23 37.57 9.13
N PRO A 27 14.34 38.91 9.17
CA PRO A 27 15.18 39.62 10.14
C PRO A 27 14.92 39.24 11.61
N GLU A 28 13.70 38.83 11.94
CA GLU A 28 13.28 38.33 13.25
C GLU A 28 14.08 37.11 13.74
N LEU A 29 14.63 36.31 12.83
CA LEU A 29 15.42 35.11 13.16
C LEU A 29 16.86 35.43 13.57
N LEU A 30 17.34 36.65 13.29
CA LEU A 30 18.69 37.09 13.66
C LEU A 30 18.88 37.06 15.18
N PHE A 31 17.87 37.49 15.94
CA PHE A 31 17.90 37.49 17.40
C PHE A 31 18.04 36.08 17.97
N VAL A 32 17.28 35.12 17.42
CA VAL A 32 17.36 33.71 17.83
C VAL A 32 18.73 33.13 17.50
N SER A 33 19.28 33.45 16.33
CA SER A 33 20.64 33.03 15.97
C SER A 33 21.71 33.59 16.91
N LEU A 34 21.60 34.87 17.29
CA LEU A 34 22.58 35.54 18.14
C LEU A 34 22.52 34.98 19.58
N ALA A 35 21.31 34.78 20.09
CA ALA A 35 21.07 34.15 21.38
C ALA A 35 21.68 32.74 21.46
N LEU A 36 21.46 31.92 20.42
CA LEU A 36 22.03 30.58 20.34
C LEU A 36 23.57 30.59 20.26
N GLN A 37 24.15 31.59 19.58
CA GLN A 37 25.60 31.77 19.49
C GLN A 37 26.23 32.22 20.81
N LEU A 38 25.52 32.98 21.64
CA LEU A 38 25.97 33.38 22.98
C LEU A 38 26.04 32.18 23.92
N ILE A 39 25.02 31.32 23.89
CA ILE A 39 25.00 30.07 24.69
C ILE A 39 26.09 29.10 24.21
N GLY A 40 26.24 28.90 22.89
CA GLY A 40 27.25 27.99 22.34
C GLY A 40 28.71 28.42 22.51
N ARG A 41 28.97 29.63 23.04
CA ARG A 41 30.32 30.15 23.34
C ARG A 41 30.68 30.11 24.82
N SER A 42 29.71 29.88 25.71
CA SER A 42 29.91 29.97 27.16
C SER A 42 29.70 28.60 27.79
N ASP A 43 30.73 27.76 27.77
CA ASP A 43 30.80 26.54 28.60
C ASP A 43 30.98 26.84 30.10
N ASN A 44 31.03 28.11 30.51
CA ASN A 44 31.23 28.50 31.90
C ASN A 44 30.25 29.58 32.34
N HIS A 45 29.19 29.12 33.01
CA HIS A 45 28.59 29.73 34.20
C HIS A 45 28.40 31.27 34.14
N LEU A 46 27.66 31.77 33.16
CA LEU A 46 27.03 33.09 33.29
C LEU A 46 25.66 32.92 33.94
N SER A 47 25.46 33.70 34.99
CA SER A 47 24.23 33.77 35.78
C SER A 47 23.00 33.80 34.89
N LYS A 48 21.99 33.02 35.31
CA LYS A 48 20.57 33.10 34.93
C LYS A 48 19.97 34.47 35.30
N GLU A 49 20.65 35.57 35.02
CA GLU A 49 20.02 36.88 34.97
C GLU A 49 19.24 36.92 33.67
N GLN A 50 18.06 36.31 33.74
CA GLN A 50 16.82 36.79 33.14
C GLN A 50 17.08 37.59 31.87
N LEU A 51 17.58 36.91 30.83
CA LEU A 51 17.39 37.38 29.48
C LEU A 51 15.89 37.32 29.30
N ASP A 52 15.28 38.47 29.53
CA ASP A 52 13.87 38.79 29.34
C ASP A 52 13.60 38.68 27.84
N PHE A 53 13.69 37.45 27.32
CA PHE A 53 13.13 37.03 26.05
C PHE A 53 11.62 36.95 26.21
N ASP A 54 11.04 38.02 26.77
CA ASP A 54 9.65 38.32 26.62
C ASP A 54 9.44 38.55 25.12
N GLU A 55 8.93 37.49 24.51
CA GLU A 55 7.77 37.64 23.66
C GLU A 55 8.02 38.43 22.36
N ALA A 56 9.22 38.34 21.78
CA ALA A 56 9.41 38.70 20.38
C ALA A 56 8.48 37.82 19.52
N VAL A 57 7.50 38.50 18.91
CA VAL A 57 6.25 38.03 18.27
C VAL A 57 6.39 36.82 17.33
N ALA A 58 7.59 36.53 16.82
CA ALA A 58 7.89 35.37 15.97
C ALA A 58 7.89 34.01 16.71
N SER A 59 8.13 33.99 18.03
CA SER A 59 8.12 32.78 18.87
C SER A 59 6.72 32.21 19.11
N LYS A 60 5.67 33.03 18.95
CA LYS A 60 4.29 32.60 19.25
C LYS A 60 3.67 31.73 18.16
N THR A 61 4.06 31.84 16.89
CA THR A 61 3.40 31.13 15.79
C THR A 61 4.10 29.84 15.38
N ASP A 62 5.44 29.83 15.26
CA ASP A 62 6.18 28.63 14.86
C ASP A 62 6.53 27.75 16.08
N PRO A 63 6.01 26.50 16.16
CA PRO A 63 6.32 25.60 17.26
C PRO A 63 7.80 25.27 17.39
N TYR A 64 8.57 25.27 16.29
CA TYR A 64 10.01 25.01 16.30
C TYR A 64 10.81 26.21 16.82
N LEU A 65 10.41 27.44 16.49
CA LEU A 65 11.06 28.63 17.06
C LEU A 65 10.79 28.71 18.56
N ARG A 66 9.56 28.43 18.98
CA ARG A 66 9.22 28.33 20.40
C ARG A 66 10.07 27.29 21.13
N ALA A 67 10.32 26.13 20.50
CA ALA A 67 11.17 25.10 21.07
C ALA A 67 12.62 25.56 21.23
N ILE A 68 13.19 26.22 20.22
CA ILE A 68 14.54 26.79 20.27
C ILE A 68 14.60 27.86 21.37
N SER A 69 13.64 28.79 21.41
CA SER A 69 13.59 29.86 22.43
C SER A 69 13.43 29.29 23.84
N SER A 70 12.58 28.28 24.02
CA SER A 70 12.42 27.58 25.31
C SER A 70 13.72 26.95 25.76
N LEU A 71 14.45 26.30 24.85
CA LEU A 71 15.75 25.71 25.17
C LEU A 71 16.77 26.77 25.56
N ILE A 72 16.83 27.88 24.83
CA ILE A 72 17.73 29.00 25.11
C ILE A 72 17.44 29.59 26.50
N ALA A 73 16.16 29.76 26.86
CA ALA A 73 15.75 30.37 28.11
C ALA A 73 15.91 29.45 29.34
N THR A 74 15.59 28.16 29.20
CA THR A 74 15.48 27.24 30.34
C THR A 74 16.59 26.19 30.40
N GLY A 75 17.18 25.84 29.26
CA GLY A 75 18.06 24.68 29.11
C GLY A 75 17.34 23.34 29.31
N ASP A 76 16.01 23.33 29.39
CA ASP A 76 15.23 22.14 29.75
C ASP A 76 14.72 21.39 28.51
N TRP A 77 15.26 20.20 28.30
CA TRP A 77 14.81 19.29 27.24
C TRP A 77 13.43 18.69 27.52
N PHE A 78 13.00 18.64 28.79
CA PHE A 78 11.68 18.13 29.17
C PHE A 78 10.55 19.03 28.67
N ALA A 79 10.76 20.35 28.67
CA ALA A 79 9.84 21.31 28.08
C ALA A 79 9.57 21.03 26.59
N ILE A 80 10.62 20.69 25.82
CA ILE A 80 10.51 20.42 24.38
C ILE A 80 9.85 19.06 24.12
N ALA A 81 10.26 18.02 24.85
CA ALA A 81 9.67 16.68 24.71
C ALA A 81 8.15 16.66 25.02
N ASN A 82 7.69 17.56 25.89
CA ASN A 82 6.27 17.68 26.24
C ASN A 82 5.51 18.76 25.46
N GLN A 83 6.19 19.46 24.55
CA GLN A 83 5.58 20.49 23.72
C GLN A 83 4.68 19.86 22.65
N LYS A 84 3.38 19.69 22.95
CA LYS A 84 2.38 19.08 22.05
C LYS A 84 2.21 19.77 20.69
N SER A 85 2.70 21.00 20.53
CA SER A 85 2.67 21.69 19.23
C SER A 85 3.74 21.19 18.25
N LEU A 86 4.72 20.41 18.72
CA LEU A 86 5.70 19.73 17.89
C LEU A 86 5.19 18.33 17.51
N PRO A 87 5.56 17.79 16.33
CA PRO A 87 5.33 16.40 15.98
C PRO A 87 5.92 15.45 17.04
N LEU A 88 5.18 14.40 17.41
CA LEU A 88 5.64 13.35 18.32
C LEU A 88 6.97 12.74 17.88
N SER A 89 7.20 12.62 16.57
CA SER A 89 8.48 12.15 16.02
C SER A 89 9.68 12.99 16.45
N ASP A 90 9.60 14.33 16.33
CA ASP A 90 10.67 15.23 16.74
C ASP A 90 10.80 15.26 18.28
N ARG A 91 9.69 15.15 19.01
CA ARG A 91 9.67 15.08 20.49
C ARG A 91 10.31 13.79 21.01
N ALA A 92 10.02 12.65 20.38
CA ALA A 92 10.60 11.35 20.69
C ALA A 92 12.11 11.35 20.47
N TYR A 93 12.57 11.98 19.38
CA TYR A 93 14.00 12.16 19.14
C TYR A 93 14.69 12.93 20.29
N VAL A 94 14.10 14.04 20.72
CA VAL A 94 14.62 14.84 21.84
C VAL A 94 14.65 14.04 23.14
N ALA A 95 13.57 13.32 23.46
CA ALA A 95 13.48 12.49 24.67
C ALA A 95 14.55 11.39 24.67
N VAL A 96 14.64 10.61 23.59
CA VAL A 96 15.61 9.48 23.48
C VAL A 96 17.06 9.95 23.59
N ARG A 97 17.38 11.16 23.11
CA ARG A 97 18.75 11.68 23.14
C ARG A 97 19.16 12.24 24.50
N ASN A 98 18.24 12.89 25.20
CA ASN A 98 18.59 13.76 26.34
C ASN A 98 18.09 13.25 27.70
N PHE A 99 17.16 12.30 27.75
CA PHE A 99 16.64 11.76 29.01
C PHE A 99 17.48 10.60 29.51
N ASP A 100 17.50 10.42 30.83
CA ASP A 100 17.95 9.17 31.44
C ASP A 100 16.92 8.04 31.26
N ASP A 101 17.29 6.81 31.58
CA ASP A 101 16.46 5.62 31.33
C ASP A 101 15.14 5.67 32.11
N GLU A 102 15.15 6.17 33.35
CA GLU A 102 13.94 6.31 34.17
C GLU A 102 12.98 7.37 33.61
N GLN A 103 13.50 8.55 33.26
CA GLN A 103 12.74 9.64 32.64
C GLN A 103 12.17 9.22 31.29
N LEU A 104 12.98 8.56 30.45
CA LEU A 104 12.56 8.09 29.15
C LEU A 104 11.46 7.04 29.27
N THR A 105 11.63 6.06 30.17
CA THR A 105 10.62 5.02 30.41
C THR A 105 9.30 5.63 30.85
N LYS A 106 9.34 6.58 31.79
CA LYS A 106 8.13 7.28 32.25
C LYS A 106 7.47 8.06 31.11
N TRP A 107 8.25 8.85 30.37
CA TRP A 107 7.75 9.65 29.27
C TRP A 107 7.13 8.81 28.16
N LEU A 108 7.77 7.71 27.75
CA LEU A 108 7.23 6.80 26.73
C LEU A 108 5.88 6.21 27.14
N ASN A 109 5.76 5.74 28.40
CA ASN A 109 4.51 5.20 28.91
C ASN A 109 3.39 6.24 28.93
N GLU A 110 3.69 7.47 29.35
CA GLU A 110 2.73 8.59 29.35
C GLU A 110 2.29 8.97 27.93
N GLN A 111 3.22 9.07 26.97
CA GLN A 111 2.89 9.41 25.59
C GLN A 111 2.07 8.31 24.90
N VAL A 112 2.40 7.04 25.12
CA VAL A 112 1.61 5.92 24.57
C VAL A 112 0.22 5.90 25.18
N ALA A 113 0.08 6.09 26.49
CA ALA A 113 -1.23 6.18 27.14
C ALA A 113 -2.08 7.33 26.57
N MET A 114 -1.47 8.50 26.37
CA MET A 114 -2.13 9.66 25.76
C MET A 114 -2.54 9.40 24.30
N ALA A 115 -1.68 8.75 23.51
CA ALA A 115 -2.00 8.39 22.13
C ALA A 115 -3.17 7.41 22.04
N VAL A 116 -3.22 6.43 22.95
CA VAL A 116 -4.35 5.49 23.07
C VAL A 116 -5.62 6.23 23.45
N GLU A 117 -5.58 7.09 24.47
CA GLU A 117 -6.77 7.82 24.94
C GLU A 117 -7.34 8.76 23.87
N THR A 118 -6.48 9.49 23.17
CA THR A 118 -6.88 10.50 22.19
C THR A 118 -7.15 9.94 20.79
N GLY A 119 -6.67 8.71 20.51
CA GLY A 119 -6.67 8.11 19.18
C GLY A 119 -5.69 8.77 18.21
N ASP A 120 -4.54 9.26 18.71
CA ASP A 120 -3.53 9.91 17.89
C ASP A 120 -2.62 8.88 17.19
N ILE A 121 -2.78 8.79 15.86
CA ILE A 121 -2.06 7.83 15.02
C ILE A 121 -0.55 8.09 14.94
N GLU A 122 -0.07 9.30 15.30
CA GLU A 122 1.38 9.56 15.37
C GLU A 122 2.05 8.67 16.44
N GLY A 123 1.29 8.15 17.40
CA GLY A 123 1.74 7.17 18.39
C GLY A 123 2.36 5.90 17.79
N ILE A 124 2.15 5.63 16.49
CA ILE A 124 2.85 4.56 15.75
C ILE A 124 4.38 4.70 15.81
N VAL A 125 4.91 5.92 15.95
CA VAL A 125 6.35 6.17 16.10
C VAL A 125 6.90 5.53 17.38
N LEU A 126 6.09 5.49 18.44
CA LEU A 126 6.48 4.92 19.74
C LEU A 126 6.17 3.44 19.84
N THR A 127 4.97 3.03 19.40
CA THR A 127 4.52 1.64 19.57
C THR A 127 5.01 0.72 18.47
N GLY A 128 5.41 1.27 17.31
CA GLY A 128 5.52 0.51 16.07
C GLY A 128 4.18 -0.15 15.70
N ILE A 129 4.24 -1.16 14.81
CA ILE A 129 3.07 -1.96 14.43
C ILE A 129 2.92 -3.14 15.41
N THR A 130 2.48 -2.83 16.63
CA THR A 130 2.24 -3.78 17.74
C THR A 130 0.78 -3.76 18.19
N ASP A 131 0.39 -4.61 19.15
CA ASP A 131 -0.99 -4.67 19.66
C ASP A 131 -1.47 -3.31 20.21
N ARG A 132 -0.56 -2.51 20.80
CA ARG A 132 -0.87 -1.16 21.29
C ARG A 132 -1.32 -0.20 20.18
N LEU A 133 -0.82 -0.37 18.96
CA LEU A 133 -1.28 0.42 17.82
C LEU A 133 -2.75 0.13 17.49
N VAL A 134 -3.21 -1.10 17.73
CA VAL A 134 -4.62 -1.46 17.55
C VAL A 134 -5.51 -0.71 18.56
N ASP A 135 -5.03 -0.51 19.79
CA ASP A 135 -5.74 0.30 20.79
C ASP A 135 -5.87 1.77 20.35
N ILE A 136 -4.79 2.36 19.83
CA ILE A 136 -4.79 3.70 19.24
C ILE A 136 -5.81 3.77 18.09
N PHE A 137 -5.75 2.82 17.16
CA PHE A 137 -6.69 2.78 16.03
C PHE A 137 -8.12 2.55 16.47
N ALA A 138 -8.39 1.84 17.57
CA ALA A 138 -9.74 1.68 18.08
C ALA A 138 -10.35 3.02 18.47
N LYS A 139 -9.60 3.88 19.19
CA LYS A 139 -10.06 5.24 19.51
C LYS A 139 -10.12 6.16 18.30
N TYR A 140 -9.17 6.04 17.37
CA TYR A 140 -9.21 6.77 16.11
C TYR A 140 -10.47 6.43 15.29
N VAL A 141 -10.79 5.15 15.12
CA VAL A 141 -11.98 4.69 14.38
C VAL A 141 -13.26 5.11 15.09
N GLU A 142 -13.32 5.03 16.43
CA GLU A 142 -14.46 5.52 17.21
C GLU A 142 -14.73 7.02 16.96
N LYS A 143 -13.67 7.82 16.87
CA LYS A 143 -13.76 9.28 16.71
C LYS A 143 -14.04 9.72 15.28
N PHE A 144 -13.37 9.13 14.31
CA PHE A 144 -13.39 9.60 12.91
C PHE A 144 -14.19 8.69 11.97
N ASN A 145 -14.59 7.50 12.42
CA ASN A 145 -15.18 6.44 11.59
C ASN A 145 -14.32 6.04 10.37
N ASP A 146 -13.02 6.35 10.39
CA ASP A 146 -12.08 5.97 9.34
C ASP A 146 -11.46 4.59 9.63
N PHE A 147 -12.27 3.55 9.39
CA PHE A 147 -11.82 2.17 9.39
C PHE A 147 -10.95 1.82 8.18
N GLN A 148 -10.91 2.66 7.13
CA GLN A 148 -10.09 2.40 5.93
C GLN A 148 -8.61 2.55 6.28
N THR A 149 -8.21 3.67 6.90
CA THR A 149 -6.82 3.90 7.31
C THR A 149 -6.36 2.81 8.29
N ALA A 150 -7.18 2.52 9.31
CA ALA A 150 -6.89 1.46 10.28
C ALA A 150 -6.72 0.09 9.59
N THR A 151 -7.60 -0.26 8.64
CA THR A 151 -7.52 -1.54 7.89
C THR A 151 -6.27 -1.61 7.02
N LEU A 152 -5.93 -0.54 6.30
CA LEU A 152 -4.79 -0.54 5.38
C LEU A 152 -3.47 -0.68 6.14
N VAL A 153 -3.30 0.04 7.25
CA VAL A 153 -2.11 -0.07 8.11
C VAL A 153 -2.03 -1.45 8.75
N THR A 154 -3.12 -1.92 9.39
CA THR A 154 -3.13 -3.22 10.06
C THR A 154 -3.03 -4.41 9.10
N SER A 155 -3.34 -4.26 7.81
CA SER A 155 -3.17 -5.33 6.81
C SER A 155 -1.74 -5.84 6.64
N ILE A 156 -0.75 -5.08 7.12
CA ILE A 156 0.68 -5.45 7.07
C ILE A 156 1.01 -6.48 8.17
N CYS A 157 0.31 -6.42 9.30
CA CYS A 157 0.61 -7.21 10.50
C CYS A 157 -0.53 -8.16 10.92
N ALA A 158 -1.79 -7.87 10.62
CA ALA A 158 -2.93 -8.69 11.00
C ALA A 158 -3.50 -9.45 9.79
N PRO A 159 -3.69 -10.79 9.86
CA PRO A 159 -3.51 -11.69 10.99
C PRO A 159 -2.15 -12.43 10.96
N ARG A 160 -1.05 -11.75 10.66
CA ARG A 160 0.28 -12.39 10.51
C ARG A 160 1.07 -12.44 11.83
N TYR A 161 1.11 -11.31 12.52
CA TYR A 161 1.80 -11.06 13.79
C TYR A 161 0.83 -10.66 14.89
N ILE A 162 -0.27 -10.00 14.52
CA ILE A 162 -1.33 -9.53 15.43
C ILE A 162 -2.60 -10.30 15.12
N ASP A 163 -3.22 -10.89 16.14
CA ASP A 163 -4.52 -11.57 16.04
C ASP A 163 -5.55 -10.87 16.93
N ASP A 164 -6.11 -9.77 16.41
CA ASP A 164 -7.11 -8.95 17.09
C ASP A 164 -8.42 -8.91 16.29
N TYR A 165 -9.54 -9.18 16.96
CA TYR A 165 -10.86 -9.21 16.33
C TYR A 165 -11.27 -7.85 15.74
N ARG A 166 -10.78 -6.73 16.28
CA ARG A 166 -11.04 -5.37 15.79
C ARG A 166 -10.48 -5.18 14.39
N CYS A 167 -9.27 -5.70 14.13
CA CYS A 167 -8.68 -5.68 12.79
C CYS A 167 -9.53 -6.46 11.78
N LEU A 168 -10.08 -7.62 12.18
CA LEU A 168 -11.01 -8.37 11.35
C LEU A 168 -12.31 -7.59 11.09
N ALA A 169 -12.86 -6.92 12.12
CA ALA A 169 -14.06 -6.12 12.00
C ALA A 169 -13.87 -4.94 11.03
N TRP A 170 -12.80 -4.17 11.18
CA TRP A 170 -12.48 -3.06 10.26
C TRP A 170 -12.27 -3.55 8.83
N ARG A 171 -11.57 -4.68 8.66
CA ARG A 171 -11.39 -5.31 7.35
C ARG A 171 -12.73 -5.67 6.70
N ASN A 172 -13.65 -6.24 7.45
CA ASN A 172 -14.98 -6.58 6.94
C ASN A 172 -15.78 -5.31 6.60
N ALA A 173 -15.72 -4.28 7.44
CA ALA A 173 -16.34 -2.99 7.17
C ALA A 173 -15.80 -2.36 5.88
N TYR A 174 -14.48 -2.38 5.66
CA TYR A 174 -13.86 -1.88 4.44
C TYR A 174 -14.26 -2.67 3.19
N ARG A 175 -14.34 -4.01 3.29
CA ARG A 175 -14.85 -4.85 2.19
C ARG A 175 -16.30 -4.51 1.84
N THR A 176 -17.16 -4.36 2.84
CA THR A 176 -18.57 -3.96 2.65
C THR A 176 -18.67 -2.56 2.05
N TYR A 177 -17.83 -1.63 2.49
CA TYR A 177 -17.76 -0.28 1.93
C TYR A 177 -17.40 -0.32 0.44
N LEU A 178 -16.35 -1.03 0.05
CA LEU A 178 -15.96 -1.15 -1.36
C LEU A 178 -17.04 -1.85 -2.20
N GLN A 179 -17.70 -2.87 -1.63
CA GLN A 179 -18.80 -3.56 -2.30
C GLN A 179 -19.99 -2.61 -2.57
N ARG A 180 -20.38 -1.80 -1.58
CA ARG A 180 -21.47 -0.82 -1.71
C ARG A 180 -21.21 0.19 -2.84
N HIS A 181 -19.97 0.65 -2.96
CA HIS A 181 -19.57 1.65 -3.96
C HIS A 181 -19.16 1.03 -5.29
N LYS A 182 -19.42 -0.26 -5.51
CA LYS A 182 -19.07 -0.99 -6.76
C LYS A 182 -17.58 -0.94 -7.10
N ALA A 183 -16.72 -0.70 -6.10
CA ALA A 183 -15.26 -0.65 -6.23
C ALA A 183 -14.66 -2.08 -6.24
N PHE A 184 -15.14 -2.93 -7.16
CA PHE A 184 -14.85 -4.37 -7.18
C PHE A 184 -13.38 -4.64 -7.46
N LEU A 185 -12.74 -3.84 -8.32
CA LEU A 185 -11.32 -3.97 -8.63
C LEU A 185 -10.45 -3.68 -7.40
N GLN A 186 -10.75 -2.58 -6.69
CA GLN A 186 -10.05 -2.17 -5.48
C GLN A 186 -10.23 -3.21 -4.38
N ARG A 187 -11.46 -3.74 -4.22
CA ARG A 187 -11.75 -4.82 -3.28
C ARG A 187 -10.92 -6.06 -3.59
N THR A 188 -10.91 -6.49 -4.85
CA THR A 188 -10.18 -7.68 -5.29
C THR A 188 -8.67 -7.49 -5.09
N LYS A 189 -8.13 -6.33 -5.48
CA LYS A 189 -6.73 -5.96 -5.26
C LYS A 189 -6.37 -6.00 -3.78
N PHE A 190 -7.19 -5.39 -2.92
CA PHE A 190 -6.99 -5.41 -1.48
C PHE A 190 -7.00 -6.83 -0.91
N GLU A 191 -7.97 -7.67 -1.29
CA GLU A 191 -8.07 -9.05 -0.80
C GLU A 191 -6.86 -9.90 -1.22
N VAL A 192 -6.42 -9.79 -2.48
CA VAL A 192 -5.24 -10.49 -3.00
C VAL A 192 -3.98 -10.05 -2.26
N GLU A 193 -3.74 -8.74 -2.14
CA GLU A 193 -2.54 -8.22 -1.48
C GLU A 193 -2.54 -8.49 0.04
N SER A 194 -3.69 -8.38 0.71
CA SER A 194 -3.81 -8.73 2.12
C SER A 194 -3.53 -10.22 2.35
N THR A 195 -4.03 -11.10 1.47
CA THR A 195 -3.74 -12.54 1.53
C THR A 195 -2.25 -12.81 1.35
N LYS A 196 -1.57 -12.14 0.40
CA LYS A 196 -0.12 -12.25 0.21
C LYS A 196 0.65 -11.80 1.45
N LYS A 197 0.28 -10.64 2.03
CA LYS A 197 0.93 -10.09 3.23
C LYS A 197 0.73 -10.95 4.47
N SER A 198 -0.40 -11.67 4.56
CA SER A 198 -0.74 -12.56 5.69
C SER A 198 0.12 -13.82 5.83
N LYS A 199 1.04 -14.09 4.88
CA LYS A 199 1.85 -15.32 4.91
C LYS A 199 2.80 -15.36 6.10
N ARG A 200 2.74 -16.45 6.88
CA ARG A 200 3.72 -16.79 7.91
C ARG A 200 4.32 -18.16 7.57
N GLY A 201 5.64 -18.23 7.35
CA GLY A 201 6.30 -19.47 6.91
C GLY A 201 5.78 -19.99 5.54
N GLY A 202 5.42 -19.09 4.62
CA GLY A 202 4.90 -19.42 3.30
C GLY A 202 3.41 -19.76 3.24
N ARG A 203 2.75 -20.02 4.39
CA ARG A 203 1.31 -20.32 4.47
C ARG A 203 0.51 -19.04 4.77
N PRO A 204 -0.48 -18.67 3.94
CA PRO A 204 -1.39 -17.55 4.24
C PRO A 204 -2.22 -17.82 5.50
N THR A 205 -2.28 -16.87 6.44
CA THR A 205 -3.21 -16.95 7.58
C THR A 205 -4.61 -16.52 7.19
N ILE A 206 -4.75 -15.65 6.18
CA ILE A 206 -6.03 -15.38 5.53
C ILE A 206 -6.30 -16.49 4.52
N LYS A 207 -7.38 -17.24 4.71
CA LYS A 207 -7.83 -18.25 3.74
C LYS A 207 -8.19 -17.56 2.42
N PRO A 208 -7.48 -17.86 1.31
CA PRO A 208 -7.87 -17.35 0.00
C PRO A 208 -9.29 -17.84 -0.34
N PRO A 209 -10.11 -17.02 -1.03
CA PRO A 209 -11.38 -17.51 -1.54
C PRO A 209 -11.14 -18.72 -2.44
N SER A 210 -12.05 -19.70 -2.39
CA SER A 210 -12.00 -20.86 -3.28
C SER A 210 -12.04 -20.38 -4.73
N ARG A 211 -11.25 -21.01 -5.60
CA ARG A 211 -11.33 -20.76 -7.04
C ARG A 211 -12.75 -21.04 -7.49
N GLN A 212 -13.43 -20.01 -8.00
CA GLN A 212 -14.82 -20.14 -8.45
C GLN A 212 -14.91 -20.75 -9.86
N ILE A 213 -13.86 -20.59 -10.66
CA ILE A 213 -13.79 -21.08 -12.04
C ILE A 213 -12.37 -21.64 -12.26
N ALA A 214 -12.28 -22.80 -12.90
CA ALA A 214 -11.04 -23.39 -13.37
C ALA A 214 -11.17 -23.70 -14.86
N LEU A 215 -10.10 -23.53 -15.62
CA LEU A 215 -10.08 -23.89 -17.04
C LEU A 215 -9.59 -25.31 -17.19
N ARG A 216 -10.26 -26.07 -18.05
CA ARG A 216 -9.92 -27.45 -18.36
C ARG A 216 -9.82 -27.64 -19.85
N CYS A 217 -8.95 -28.54 -20.27
CA CYS A 217 -8.91 -28.98 -21.65
C CYS A 217 -10.13 -29.85 -21.95
N VAL A 218 -11.00 -29.44 -22.88
CA VAL A 218 -12.19 -30.22 -23.29
C VAL A 218 -11.85 -31.66 -23.74
N TYR A 219 -10.62 -31.90 -24.18
CA TYR A 219 -10.21 -33.20 -24.73
C TYR A 219 -9.60 -34.16 -23.71
N CYS A 220 -8.81 -33.66 -22.76
CA CYS A 220 -8.12 -34.52 -21.78
C CYS A 220 -8.47 -34.20 -20.32
N ASP A 221 -9.38 -33.25 -20.11
CA ASP A 221 -9.87 -32.74 -18.83
C ASP A 221 -8.79 -32.20 -17.87
N ALA A 222 -7.55 -32.07 -18.34
CA ALA A 222 -6.46 -31.51 -17.56
C ALA A 222 -6.72 -30.03 -17.23
N GLU A 223 -6.61 -29.69 -15.94
CA GLU A 223 -6.70 -28.30 -15.49
C GLU A 223 -5.53 -27.48 -16.06
N THR A 224 -5.86 -26.35 -16.67
CA THR A 224 -4.89 -25.46 -17.32
C THR A 224 -4.87 -24.13 -16.59
N THR A 225 -3.70 -23.69 -16.12
CA THR A 225 -3.52 -22.35 -15.56
C THR A 225 -3.21 -21.37 -16.70
N LEU A 226 -4.09 -20.42 -16.97
CA LEU A 226 -3.83 -19.34 -17.93
C LEU A 226 -2.73 -18.39 -17.40
N ALA A 227 -1.60 -18.42 -18.11
CA ALA A 227 -0.54 -17.40 -18.22
C ALA A 227 0.22 -16.93 -16.96
N GLY A 228 1.56 -16.98 -17.03
CA GLY A 228 2.41 -15.92 -16.46
C GLY A 228 3.71 -16.34 -15.78
N GLN A 229 3.83 -17.55 -15.26
CA GLN A 229 5.07 -18.09 -14.71
C GLN A 229 5.10 -19.57 -15.07
N GLY A 230 6.30 -20.15 -15.22
CA GLY A 230 6.53 -21.58 -15.42
C GLY A 230 6.00 -22.42 -14.26
N GLY A 231 4.68 -22.40 -14.06
CA GLY A 231 3.95 -23.27 -13.20
C GLY A 231 4.01 -24.64 -13.85
N ALA A 232 4.58 -25.57 -13.11
CA ALA A 232 4.70 -26.97 -13.46
C ALA A 232 3.35 -27.55 -13.90
N GLY A 233 3.04 -27.43 -15.20
CA GLY A 233 2.51 -28.58 -15.89
C GLY A 233 3.51 -29.71 -15.65
N SER A 234 3.01 -30.90 -15.37
CA SER A 234 3.78 -32.13 -15.29
C SER A 234 4.52 -32.36 -16.62
N GLY A 235 5.63 -31.65 -16.80
CA GLY A 235 6.65 -31.99 -17.77
C GLY A 235 7.21 -33.35 -17.40
N PRO A 236 7.78 -34.09 -18.37
CA PRO A 236 8.50 -35.31 -18.07
C PRO A 236 9.53 -35.02 -16.96
N PRO A 237 9.78 -35.97 -16.04
CA PRO A 237 10.84 -35.80 -15.05
C PRO A 237 12.15 -35.44 -15.74
N VAL A 238 12.90 -34.52 -15.12
CA VAL A 238 14.21 -34.07 -15.61
C VAL A 238 15.09 -35.29 -15.88
N GLY A 239 15.43 -35.53 -17.15
CA GLY A 239 16.25 -36.66 -17.58
C GLY A 239 15.54 -37.75 -18.40
N ALA A 240 14.22 -37.68 -18.61
CA ALA A 240 13.55 -38.55 -19.57
C ALA A 240 13.71 -37.99 -21.01
N PRO A 241 14.07 -38.82 -22.02
CA PRO A 241 14.06 -38.38 -23.41
C PRO A 241 12.62 -38.00 -23.78
N ASP A 242 12.40 -36.74 -24.14
CA ASP A 242 11.09 -36.26 -24.57
C ASP A 242 10.77 -36.88 -25.93
N SER A 243 10.08 -38.03 -25.93
CA SER A 243 9.69 -38.78 -27.13
C SER A 243 8.57 -38.11 -27.92
N ARG A 244 8.23 -36.86 -27.59
CA ARG A 244 7.20 -36.06 -28.28
C ARG A 244 7.73 -35.62 -29.64
N ASN A 245 6.81 -35.53 -30.60
CA ASN A 245 7.10 -34.92 -31.90
C ASN A 245 7.66 -33.49 -31.67
N PRO A 246 8.81 -33.10 -32.26
CA PRO A 246 9.38 -31.76 -32.12
C PRO A 246 8.41 -30.61 -32.46
N LEU A 247 7.46 -30.86 -33.37
CA LEU A 247 6.40 -29.90 -33.71
C LEU A 247 5.39 -29.72 -32.56
N MET A 248 5.09 -30.79 -31.81
CA MET A 248 4.23 -30.76 -30.64
C MET A 248 4.92 -30.01 -29.49
N ALA A 249 6.20 -30.26 -29.24
CA ALA A 249 6.98 -29.54 -28.22
C ALA A 249 7.07 -28.04 -28.53
N THR A 250 7.31 -27.67 -29.79
CA THR A 250 7.29 -26.27 -30.24
C THR A 250 5.93 -25.62 -30.01
N SER A 251 4.83 -26.32 -30.33
CA SER A 251 3.47 -25.79 -30.13
C SER A 251 3.08 -25.62 -28.65
N ILE A 252 3.57 -26.50 -27.77
CA ILE A 252 3.34 -26.38 -26.32
C ILE A 252 4.16 -25.22 -25.74
N ASN A 253 5.44 -25.11 -26.14
CA ASN A 253 6.32 -24.03 -25.69
C ASN A 253 5.87 -22.65 -26.18
N ALA A 254 5.27 -22.58 -27.37
CA ALA A 254 4.65 -21.36 -27.89
C ALA A 254 3.30 -21.03 -27.23
N GLY A 255 2.81 -21.87 -26.31
CA GLY A 255 1.56 -21.64 -25.59
C GLY A 255 0.29 -21.83 -26.44
N ILE A 256 0.39 -22.49 -27.60
CA ILE A 256 -0.75 -22.67 -28.53
C ILE A 256 -1.42 -24.04 -28.41
N SER A 257 -0.89 -24.93 -27.56
CA SER A 257 -1.38 -26.30 -27.35
C SER A 257 -1.41 -26.68 -25.87
N CYS A 258 -2.34 -27.55 -25.50
CA CYS A 258 -2.44 -28.14 -24.17
C CYS A 258 -1.13 -28.88 -23.82
N PRO A 259 -0.52 -28.62 -22.66
CA PRO A 259 0.74 -29.26 -22.28
C PRO A 259 0.60 -30.76 -21.98
N ASN A 260 -0.63 -31.23 -21.69
CA ASN A 260 -0.92 -32.61 -21.33
C ASN A 260 -1.19 -33.49 -22.57
N CYS A 261 -2.06 -33.06 -23.48
CA CYS A 261 -2.46 -33.86 -24.66
C CYS A 261 -1.99 -33.28 -26.01
N GLY A 262 -1.36 -32.11 -26.03
CA GLY A 262 -0.88 -31.44 -27.27
C GLY A 262 -1.96 -30.87 -28.17
N ARG A 263 -3.24 -30.88 -27.76
CA ARG A 263 -4.33 -30.31 -28.54
C ARG A 263 -4.27 -28.79 -28.56
N HIS A 264 -4.48 -28.17 -29.72
CA HIS A 264 -4.54 -26.71 -29.84
C HIS A 264 -5.55 -26.06 -28.89
N LEU A 265 -5.17 -24.90 -28.34
CA LEU A 265 -6.05 -24.07 -27.54
C LEU A 265 -7.19 -23.49 -28.40
N PRO A 266 -8.33 -23.11 -27.78
CA PRO A 266 -9.44 -22.50 -28.49
C PRO A 266 -9.04 -21.25 -29.27
N ARG A 267 -9.67 -21.08 -30.44
CA ARG A 267 -9.48 -19.91 -31.30
C ARG A 267 -10.58 -18.90 -31.06
N CYS A 268 -10.26 -17.62 -31.22
CA CYS A 268 -11.23 -16.57 -31.23
C CYS A 268 -12.17 -16.75 -32.42
N VAL A 269 -13.48 -16.74 -32.20
CA VAL A 269 -14.46 -16.95 -33.28
C VAL A 269 -14.54 -15.78 -34.29
N VAL A 270 -13.89 -14.66 -34.00
CA VAL A 270 -13.85 -13.47 -34.88
C VAL A 270 -12.63 -13.49 -35.80
N CYS A 271 -11.41 -13.60 -35.25
CA CYS A 271 -10.17 -13.59 -36.05
C CYS A 271 -9.58 -14.97 -36.32
N LEU A 272 -10.13 -16.03 -35.70
CA LEU A 272 -9.67 -17.41 -35.82
C LEU A 272 -8.23 -17.65 -35.32
N GLU A 273 -7.62 -16.67 -34.64
CA GLU A 273 -6.33 -16.81 -33.97
C GLU A 273 -6.49 -17.43 -32.57
N VAL A 274 -5.42 -18.07 -32.08
CA VAL A 274 -5.40 -18.74 -30.77
C VAL A 274 -5.43 -17.70 -29.66
N VAL A 275 -6.29 -17.90 -28.67
CA VAL A 275 -6.48 -16.95 -27.57
C VAL A 275 -5.47 -17.24 -26.45
N GLY A 276 -4.95 -16.19 -25.82
CA GLY A 276 -3.92 -16.31 -24.77
C GLY A 276 -2.48 -16.23 -25.27
N VAL A 277 -2.29 -16.02 -26.59
CA VAL A 277 -0.99 -15.74 -27.21
C VAL A 277 -1.07 -14.42 -27.99
N PRO A 278 0.06 -13.71 -28.19
CA PRO A 278 0.10 -12.50 -29.01
C PRO A 278 -0.43 -12.73 -30.43
N ARG A 279 -1.27 -11.80 -30.91
CA ARG A 279 -1.88 -11.87 -32.25
C ARG A 279 -0.94 -11.39 -33.35
N SER A 280 -1.26 -11.77 -34.59
CA SER A 280 -0.47 -11.38 -35.76
C SER A 280 -0.45 -9.87 -36.03
N ASP A 281 -1.53 -9.17 -35.70
CA ASP A 281 -1.70 -7.72 -35.86
C ASP A 281 -1.00 -6.88 -34.77
N ARG A 282 -0.39 -7.53 -33.77
CA ARG A 282 0.42 -6.94 -32.69
C ARG A 282 -0.18 -5.68 -32.05
N PRO A 283 -1.40 -5.76 -31.49
CA PRO A 283 -2.05 -4.64 -30.81
C PRO A 283 -1.26 -4.10 -29.60
N GLU A 284 -0.32 -4.89 -29.06
CA GLU A 284 0.67 -4.46 -28.06
C GLU A 284 1.52 -3.26 -28.47
N LEU A 285 1.79 -3.09 -29.76
CA LEU A 285 2.69 -2.05 -30.25
C LEU A 285 2.08 -0.64 -30.13
N ASN A 286 0.79 -0.54 -29.79
CA ASN A 286 0.11 0.72 -29.53
C ASN A 286 0.53 1.38 -28.20
N GLY A 287 1.36 0.72 -27.38
CA GLY A 287 1.97 1.32 -26.16
C GLY A 287 1.06 1.36 -24.93
N GLU A 288 -0.23 1.11 -25.09
CA GLU A 288 -1.22 1.11 -24.00
C GLU A 288 -1.31 -0.27 -23.31
N PRO A 289 -0.99 -0.38 -22.00
CA PRO A 289 -1.02 -1.65 -21.27
C PRO A 289 -2.40 -2.33 -21.26
N GLU A 290 -3.47 -1.54 -21.26
CA GLU A 290 -4.85 -2.05 -21.28
C GLU A 290 -5.19 -2.73 -22.62
N VAL A 291 -4.69 -2.19 -23.73
CA VAL A 291 -4.91 -2.73 -25.08
C VAL A 291 -4.18 -4.06 -25.21
N TRP A 292 -2.93 -4.13 -24.75
CA TRP A 292 -2.18 -5.39 -24.71
C TRP A 292 -2.89 -6.47 -23.88
N MET A 293 -3.36 -6.11 -22.68
CA MET A 293 -4.05 -7.06 -21.83
C MET A 293 -5.35 -7.53 -22.49
N ALA A 294 -6.15 -6.62 -23.06
CA ALA A 294 -7.41 -6.98 -23.71
C ALA A 294 -7.23 -7.83 -24.97
N ALA A 295 -6.17 -7.61 -25.75
CA ALA A 295 -5.89 -8.41 -26.93
C ALA A 295 -5.55 -9.87 -26.59
N ASN A 296 -4.84 -10.10 -25.49
CA ASN A 296 -4.40 -11.44 -25.09
C ASN A 296 -5.37 -12.16 -24.15
N PHE A 297 -6.32 -11.43 -23.55
CA PHE A 297 -7.19 -12.00 -22.53
C PHE A 297 -8.34 -12.82 -23.14
N PRO A 298 -8.49 -14.11 -22.78
CA PRO A 298 -9.61 -14.91 -23.23
C PRO A 298 -10.92 -14.54 -22.54
N THR A 299 -11.97 -14.47 -23.34
CA THR A 299 -13.36 -14.38 -22.90
C THR A 299 -14.15 -15.52 -23.51
N PHE A 300 -15.10 -16.07 -22.78
CA PHE A 300 -15.88 -17.22 -23.24
C PHE A 300 -17.28 -17.20 -22.64
N CYS A 301 -18.24 -17.73 -23.38
CA CYS A 301 -19.60 -17.92 -22.87
C CYS A 301 -19.70 -19.28 -22.18
N LEU A 302 -20.18 -19.31 -20.95
CA LEU A 302 -20.41 -20.57 -20.21
C LEU A 302 -21.56 -21.44 -20.79
N LYS A 303 -22.34 -20.91 -21.75
CA LYS A 303 -23.46 -21.63 -22.36
C LYS A 303 -23.12 -22.26 -23.70
N CYS A 304 -22.40 -21.54 -24.57
CA CYS A 304 -22.03 -22.04 -25.90
C CYS A 304 -20.54 -22.34 -26.05
N GLU A 305 -19.73 -22.09 -25.01
CA GLU A 305 -18.30 -22.41 -24.93
C GLU A 305 -17.41 -21.77 -26.02
N HIS A 306 -17.98 -20.89 -26.85
CA HIS A 306 -17.24 -20.12 -27.83
C HIS A 306 -16.35 -19.08 -27.17
N VAL A 307 -15.13 -18.94 -27.69
CA VAL A 307 -14.06 -18.12 -27.12
C VAL A 307 -13.79 -16.91 -28.01
N LEU A 308 -13.47 -15.78 -27.40
CA LEU A 308 -13.08 -14.53 -28.04
C LEU A 308 -11.90 -13.89 -27.31
N HIS A 309 -11.10 -13.10 -28.01
CA HIS A 309 -10.27 -12.07 -27.37
C HIS A 309 -11.17 -11.01 -26.71
N LEU A 310 -10.75 -10.45 -25.58
CA LEU A 310 -11.56 -9.48 -24.83
C LEU A 310 -11.87 -8.22 -25.66
N ASP A 311 -10.94 -7.75 -26.49
CA ASP A 311 -11.15 -6.61 -27.38
C ASP A 311 -12.19 -6.91 -28.49
N HIS A 312 -12.11 -8.07 -29.14
CA HIS A 312 -13.10 -8.51 -30.12
C HIS A 312 -14.49 -8.72 -29.49
N ALA A 313 -14.53 -9.27 -28.27
CA ALA A 313 -15.77 -9.36 -27.52
C ALA A 313 -16.36 -7.98 -27.25
N ARG A 314 -15.56 -7.01 -26.78
CA ARG A 314 -16.01 -5.62 -26.55
C ARG A 314 -16.56 -4.99 -27.82
N GLN A 315 -15.87 -5.14 -28.96
CA GLN A 315 -16.30 -4.57 -30.24
C GLN A 315 -17.61 -5.21 -30.74
N TRP A 316 -17.71 -6.54 -30.73
CA TRP A 316 -18.90 -7.25 -31.19
C TRP A 316 -20.12 -6.95 -30.33
N PHE A 317 -19.95 -7.06 -29.00
CA PHE A 317 -21.04 -6.92 -28.03
C PHE A 317 -21.43 -5.48 -27.73
N ALA A 318 -20.70 -4.49 -28.26
CA ALA A 318 -21.14 -3.10 -28.30
C ALA A 318 -22.40 -2.91 -29.17
N ARG A 319 -22.62 -3.80 -30.15
CA ARG A 319 -23.74 -3.71 -31.10
C ARG A 319 -24.64 -4.94 -31.12
N HIS A 320 -24.16 -6.06 -30.61
CA HIS A 320 -24.87 -7.35 -30.68
C HIS A 320 -25.04 -7.96 -29.29
N VAL A 321 -26.10 -8.76 -29.13
CA VAL A 321 -26.32 -9.57 -27.91
C VAL A 321 -26.08 -11.06 -28.15
N GLU A 322 -26.10 -11.49 -29.42
CA GLU A 322 -25.94 -12.87 -29.85
C GLU A 322 -24.47 -13.21 -30.16
N CYS A 323 -24.17 -14.51 -30.13
CA CYS A 323 -22.84 -15.04 -30.42
C CYS A 323 -22.40 -14.71 -31.87
N PRO A 324 -21.13 -14.39 -32.12
CA PRO A 324 -20.64 -14.13 -33.48
C PRO A 324 -20.57 -15.39 -34.36
N VAL A 325 -20.66 -16.59 -33.77
CA VAL A 325 -20.60 -17.84 -34.53
C VAL A 325 -21.88 -17.99 -35.35
N PRO A 326 -21.78 -18.18 -36.68
CA PRO A 326 -22.93 -18.48 -37.52
C PRO A 326 -23.74 -19.64 -36.94
N GLU A 327 -25.06 -19.53 -37.00
CA GLU A 327 -26.01 -20.55 -36.48
C GLU A 327 -26.07 -20.69 -34.94
N CYS A 328 -25.16 -20.07 -34.19
CA CYS A 328 -25.23 -20.04 -32.72
C CYS A 328 -26.17 -18.93 -32.23
N ARG A 329 -27.37 -19.31 -31.78
CA ARG A 329 -28.38 -18.37 -31.24
C ARG A 329 -28.20 -18.04 -29.76
N CYS A 330 -27.00 -18.26 -29.20
CA CYS A 330 -26.73 -17.99 -27.80
C CYS A 330 -26.66 -16.47 -27.55
N ARG A 331 -27.43 -15.95 -26.59
CA ARG A 331 -27.35 -14.56 -26.14
C ARG A 331 -26.19 -14.36 -25.18
N CYS A 332 -24.97 -14.38 -25.71
CA CYS A 332 -23.73 -14.33 -24.92
C CYS A 332 -23.55 -13.05 -24.10
N ASN A 333 -24.13 -11.92 -24.52
CA ASN A 333 -24.10 -10.64 -23.78
C ASN A 333 -25.48 -10.31 -23.18
N PHE A 334 -26.21 -11.34 -22.73
CA PHE A 334 -27.45 -11.11 -22.01
C PHE A 334 -27.19 -10.49 -20.64
N ARG A 335 -27.73 -9.30 -20.41
CA ARG A 335 -27.71 -8.61 -19.12
C ARG A 335 -29.04 -8.87 -18.42
N ALA A 336 -29.02 -9.73 -17.40
CA ALA A 336 -30.23 -10.11 -16.67
C ALA A 336 -30.91 -8.92 -15.98
N ASN A 337 -30.12 -7.92 -15.57
CA ASN A 337 -30.57 -6.71 -14.86
C ASN A 337 -29.99 -5.46 -15.55
N PRO A 338 -30.56 -5.00 -16.68
CA PRO A 338 -30.01 -3.88 -17.46
C PRO A 338 -29.92 -2.56 -16.67
N GLU A 339 -30.72 -2.39 -15.63
CA GLU A 339 -30.67 -1.29 -14.66
C GLU A 339 -29.42 -1.28 -13.79
N LEU A 340 -28.76 -2.43 -13.65
CA LEU A 340 -27.43 -2.50 -13.06
C LEU A 340 -26.43 -2.12 -14.16
N ASN A 341 -25.98 -0.86 -14.19
CA ASN A 341 -24.90 -0.43 -15.08
C ASN A 341 -23.65 -1.29 -14.83
N TYR A 342 -23.49 -2.36 -15.62
CA TYR A 342 -22.28 -3.17 -15.72
C TYR A 342 -21.27 -2.36 -16.54
N HIS A 343 -20.33 -1.71 -15.85
CA HIS A 343 -19.21 -0.99 -16.46
C HIS A 343 -18.08 -1.95 -16.83
#